data_AF-A0A0B6Y6B1-F1
#
_entry.id   AF-A0A0B6Y6B1-F1
#
_cell.length_a   1.000
_cell.length_b   1.000
_cell.length_c   1.000
_cell.angle_alpha   90.00
_cell.angle_beta   90.00
_cell.angle_gamma   90.00
#
_symmetry.space_group_name_H-M   'P 1'
#
loop_
_entity.id
_entity.type
_entity.pdbx_description
1 polymer ?
#
loop_
_entity_poly.entity_id
_entity_poly.type
_entity_poly.pdbx_seq_one_letter_code
_entity_poly.pdbx_strand_id
1 'polypeptide(L)' 'IFYLGSRLAQIYKNRQVQSTQGLAVLTFLLAVFGNLTYGAQILVRDVSTEFLLEKTPWLVGSLGVVGLDCILLFQFHYY' A
#
# COMPACT_ATOMS: atom_id res chain seq x y z
N ILE A 1 2.61 -3.58 11.05
CA ILE A 1 3.17 -2.28 11.52
C ILE A 1 4.40 -1.87 10.69
N PHE A 2 5.41 -2.74 10.50
CA PHE A 2 6.65 -2.39 9.77
C PHE A 2 6.47 -1.92 8.31
N TYR A 3 5.54 -2.51 7.55
CA TYR A 3 5.34 -2.16 6.12
C TYR A 3 4.85 -0.72 5.90
N LEU A 4 3.86 -0.25 6.69
CA LEU A 4 3.36 1.12 6.60
C LEU A 4 4.46 2.14 6.95
N GLY A 5 5.24 1.84 8.00
CA GLY A 5 6.37 2.69 8.42
C GLY A 5 7.43 2.83 7.31
N SER A 6 7.76 1.73 6.63
CA SER A 6 8.68 1.76 5.48
C SER A 6 8.19 2.70 4.36
N ARG A 7 6.89 2.66 4.03
CA ARG A 7 6.34 3.55 3.00
C ARG A 7 6.36 5.02 3.42
N LEU A 8 6.00 5.31 4.66
CA LEU A 8 6.07 6.68 5.20
C LEU A 8 7.51 7.23 5.17
N ALA A 9 8.50 6.42 5.58
CA ALA A 9 9.90 6.82 5.53
C ALA A 9 10.37 7.07 4.09
N GLN A 10 9.93 6.24 3.12
CA GLN A 10 10.25 6.43 1.72
C GLN A 10 9.62 7.71 1.15
N ILE A 11 8.35 7.98 1.47
CA ILE A 11 7.65 9.21 1.06
C ILE A 11 8.41 10.44 1.55
N TYR A 12 8.81 10.41 2.83
CA TYR A 12 9.59 11.47 3.45
C TYR A 12 10.95 11.65 2.78
N LYS A 13 11.67 10.55 2.54
CA LYS A 13 12.97 10.58 1.85
C LYS A 13 12.86 11.17 0.45
N ASN A 14 11.89 10.71 -0.35
CA ASN A 14 11.65 11.23 -1.71
C ASN A 14 11.38 12.74 -1.69
N ARG A 15 10.64 13.23 -0.69
CA ARG A 15 10.43 14.67 -0.51
C ARG A 15 11.69 15.42 -0.11
N GLN A 16 12.56 14.86 0.72
CA GLN A 16 13.81 15.53 1.09
C GLN A 16 14.77 15.63 -0.09
N VAL A 17 14.93 14.55 -0.85
CA VAL A 17 15.89 14.49 -1.97
C VAL A 17 15.30 15.00 -3.30
N GLN A 18 13.98 15.25 -3.34
CA GLN A 18 13.23 15.66 -4.53
C GLN A 18 13.51 14.75 -5.75
N SER A 19 13.61 13.44 -5.50
CA SER A 19 13.98 12.45 -6.51
C SER A 19 13.47 11.07 -6.12
N THR A 20 13.07 10.29 -7.12
CA THR A 20 12.75 8.86 -6.97
C THR A 20 13.79 7.96 -7.66
N GLN A 21 14.98 8.48 -7.98
CA GLN A 21 16.03 7.70 -8.63
C GLN A 21 16.43 6.46 -7.81
N GLY A 22 16.61 5.33 -8.51
CA GLY A 22 16.97 4.04 -7.91
C GLY A 22 15.78 3.24 -7.35
N LEU A 23 14.56 3.77 -7.40
CA LEU A 23 13.35 3.02 -7.05
C LEU A 23 12.73 2.36 -8.30
N ALA A 24 12.31 1.11 -8.18
CA ALA A 24 11.63 0.40 -9.26
C ALA A 24 10.10 0.59 -9.17
N VAL A 25 9.54 1.47 -10.00
CA VAL A 25 8.09 1.78 -10.04
C VAL A 25 7.20 0.54 -10.14
N LEU A 26 7.63 -0.48 -10.89
CA LEU A 26 6.90 -1.72 -11.07
C LEU A 26 6.65 -2.46 -9.75
N THR A 27 7.57 -2.38 -8.79
CA THR A 27 7.41 -3.04 -7.49
C THR A 27 6.26 -2.45 -6.68
N PHE A 28 6.02 -1.14 -6.79
CA PHE A 28 4.90 -0.45 -6.16
C PHE A 28 3.59 -0.76 -6.87
N LEU A 29 3.58 -0.79 -8.21
CA LEU A 29 2.40 -1.19 -8.98
C LEU A 29 1.97 -2.62 -8.64
N LEU A 30 2.91 -3.58 -8.64
CA LEU A 30 2.64 -4.96 -8.26
C LEU A 30 2.17 -5.08 -6.81
N ALA A 31 2.73 -4.29 -5.89
CA ALA A 31 2.28 -4.26 -4.50
C ALA A 31 0.84 -3.74 -4.38
N VAL A 32 0.46 -2.70 -5.12
CA VAL A 32 -0.92 -2.20 -5.19
C VAL A 32 -1.85 -3.29 -5.70
N PHE A 33 -1.53 -3.92 -6.84
CA PHE A 33 -2.35 -5.01 -7.38
C PHE A 33 -2.50 -6.17 -6.41
N GLY A 34 -1.40 -6.63 -5.79
CA GLY A 34 -1.42 -7.75 -4.84
C GLY A 34 -2.25 -7.45 -3.58
N ASN A 35 -2.21 -6.21 -3.07
CA ASN A 35 -3.01 -5.82 -1.92
C ASN A 35 -4.50 -5.65 -2.28
N LEU A 36 -4.81 -5.12 -3.47
CA LEU A 36 -6.18 -5.02 -3.94
C LEU A 36 -6.81 -6.40 -4.17
N THR A 37 -6.09 -7.34 -4.77
CA THR A 37 -6.58 -8.71 -4.95
C THR A 37 -6.73 -9.44 -3.62
N TYR A 38 -5.83 -9.21 -2.66
CA TYR A 38 -5.97 -9.72 -1.30
C TYR A 38 -7.22 -9.17 -0.58
N GLY A 39 -7.44 -7.85 -0.65
CA GLY A 39 -8.65 -7.23 -0.10
C GLY A 39 -9.92 -7.78 -0.74
N ALA A 40 -9.92 -7.93 -2.08
CA ALA A 40 -11.03 -8.53 -2.81
C ALA A 40 -11.27 -9.99 -2.40
N GLN A 41 -10.22 -10.79 -2.20
CA GLN A 41 -10.33 -12.17 -1.73
C GLN A 41 -11.06 -12.26 -0.38
N ILE A 42 -10.77 -11.35 0.55
CA ILE A 42 -11.46 -11.31 1.85
C ILE A 42 -12.96 -11.11 1.66
N LEU A 43 -13.34 -10.14 0.82
CA LEU A 43 -14.76 -9.82 0.54
C LEU A 43 -15.48 -10.94 -0.22
N VAL A 44 -14.78 -11.63 -1.12
CA VAL A 44 -15.33 -12.77 -1.87
C VAL A 44 -15.51 -14.00 -0.97
N ARG A 45 -14.66 -14.16 0.04
CA ARG A 45 -14.69 -15.35 0.91
C ARG A 45 -15.89 -15.34 1.86
N ASP A 46 -16.09 -14.24 2.58
CA ASP A 46 -17.21 -14.08 3.51
C ASP A 46 -17.42 -12.59 3.81
N VAL A 47 -18.68 -12.15 3.82
CA VAL A 47 -19.11 -10.78 4.11
C VAL A 47 -19.83 -10.66 5.46
N SER A 48 -19.83 -11.72 6.27
CA SER A 48 -20.36 -11.69 7.62
C SER A 48 -19.59 -10.69 8.50
N THR A 49 -20.31 -9.95 9.34
CA THR A 49 -19.72 -8.90 10.17
C THR A 49 -18.64 -9.46 11.11
N GLU A 50 -18.86 -10.65 11.67
CA GLU A 50 -17.91 -11.33 12.55
C GLU A 50 -16.59 -11.63 11.84
N PHE A 51 -16.68 -12.17 10.63
CA PHE A 51 -15.53 -12.46 9.79
C PHE A 51 -14.78 -11.19 9.35
N LEU A 52 -15.51 -10.16 8.92
CA LEU A 52 -14.90 -8.90 8.50
C LEU A 52 -14.22 -8.19 9.67
N LEU A 53 -14.80 -8.22 10.87
CA LEU A 53 -14.18 -7.71 12.08
C LEU A 53 -12.88 -8.46 12.40
N GLU A 54 -12.86 -9.78 12.29
CA GLU A 54 -11.65 -10.58 12.46
C GLU A 54 -10.57 -10.22 11.42
N LYS A 55 -10.96 -9.97 10.17
CA LYS A 55 -10.04 -9.58 9.09
C LYS A 55 -9.74 -8.10 9.02
N THR A 56 -10.33 -7.27 9.88
CA THR A 56 -10.16 -5.81 9.86
C THR A 56 -8.69 -5.38 9.99
N PRO A 57 -7.84 -5.93 10.89
CA PRO A 57 -6.43 -5.54 10.96
C PRO A 57 -5.66 -5.80 9.65
N TRP A 58 -6.03 -6.87 8.94
CA TRP A 58 -5.44 -7.24 7.65
C TRP A 58 -5.92 -6.33 6.52
N LEU A 59 -7.21 -6.00 6.50
CA LEU A 59 -7.77 -5.03 5.55
C LEU A 59 -7.16 -3.65 5.74
N VAL A 60 -7.07 -3.17 6.98
CA VAL A 60 -6.44 -1.88 7.31
C VAL A 60 -4.97 -1.87 6.90
N GLY A 61 -4.22 -2.94 7.20
CA GLY A 61 -2.83 -3.07 6.78
C GLY A 61 -2.67 -3.04 5.27
N SER A 62 -3.51 -3.78 4.54
CA SER A 62 -3.45 -3.89 3.09
C SER A 62 -3.87 -2.59 2.39
N LEU A 63 -5.03 -2.04 2.72
CA LEU A 63 -5.55 -0.79 2.14
C LEU A 63 -4.70 0.42 2.55
N GLY A 64 -4.15 0.42 3.76
CA GLY A 64 -3.21 1.44 4.20
C GLY A 64 -1.93 1.45 3.35
N VAL A 65 -1.39 0.27 3.02
CA VAL A 65 -0.21 0.18 2.12
C VAL A 65 -0.58 0.65 0.71
N VAL A 66 -1.76 0.28 0.18
CA VAL A 66 -2.23 0.78 -1.13
C VAL A 66 -2.29 2.30 -1.15
N GLY A 67 -2.86 2.93 -0.12
CA GLY A 67 -2.93 4.39 -0.04
C GLY A 67 -1.55 5.06 -0.06
N LEU A 68 -0.59 4.51 0.68
CA LEU A 68 0.78 5.03 0.69
C LEU A 68 1.54 4.78 -0.62
N ASP A 69 1.32 3.62 -1.25
CA ASP A 69 1.91 3.29 -2.55
C ASP A 69 1.35 4.21 -3.64
N CYS A 70 0.07 4.61 -3.59
CA CYS A 70 -0.48 5.64 -4.48
C CYS A 70 0.23 7.00 -4.32
N ILE A 71 0.57 7.40 -3.09
CA ILE A 71 1.35 8.63 -2.85
C ILE A 71 2.77 8.50 -3.45
N LEU A 72 3.40 7.34 -3.31
CA LEU A 72 4.72 7.08 -3.90
C LEU A 72 4.66 7.09 -5.43
N LEU A 73 3.65 6.46 -6.04
CA LEU A 73 3.40 6.50 -7.48
C LEU A 73 3.19 7.93 -7.99
N PHE A 74 2.50 8.77 -7.22
CA PHE A 74 2.43 10.20 -7.52
C PHE A 74 3.80 10.88 -7.46
N GLN A 75 4.62 10.58 -6.45
CA GLN A 75 5.99 11.11 -6.36
C GLN A 75 6.87 10.69 -7.54
N PHE A 76 6.71 9.48 -8.08
CA PHE A 76 7.43 9.03 -9.29
C PHE A 76 7.05 9.82 -10.55
N HIS A 77 5.84 10.36 -10.61
CA HIS A 77 5.42 11.20 -11.74
C HIS A 77 5.88 12.65 -11.57
N TYR A 78 5.94 13.13 -10.33
CA TYR A 78 6.27 14.51 -10.01
C TYR A 78 7.79 14.79 -9.98
N TYR A 79 8.60 13.87 -9.47
CA TYR A 79 10.06 13.97 -9.40
C TYR A 79 10.75 13.17 -10.51
#